data_AF-A0A534R5Z1-F1
#
_entry.id   AF-A0A534R5Z1-F1
#
_cell.length_a   1.000
_cell.length_b   1.000
_cell.length_c   1.000
_cell.angle_alpha   90.00
_cell.angle_beta   90.00
_cell.angle_gamma   90.00
#
_symmetry.space_group_name_H-M   'P 1'
#
loop_
_entity.id
_entity.type
_entity.pdbx_description
1 polymer ?
#
loop_
_entity_poly.entity_id
_entity_poly.type
_entity_poly.pdbx_seq_one_letter_code
_entity_poly.pdbx_strand_id
1 'polypeptide(L)' 'MLKVGDPAPDFTAASHDGRRVRLADLRGKKVLLYFFPKADTPG' A
#
# COMPACT_ATOMS: atom_id res chain seq x y z
N MET A 1 -11.00 -10.65 6.27
CA MET A 1 -9.89 -11.35 5.60
C MET A 1 -10.06 -11.16 4.12
N LEU A 2 -9.05 -10.63 3.42
CA LEU A 2 -9.12 -10.39 1.97
C LEU A 2 -8.88 -11.69 1.21
N LYS A 3 -9.58 -11.87 0.10
CA LYS A 3 -9.49 -13.02 -0.81
C LYS A 3 -9.12 -12.54 -2.20
N VAL A 4 -8.62 -13.46 -3.02
CA VAL A 4 -8.36 -13.19 -4.43
C VAL A 4 -9.66 -12.79 -5.13
N GLY A 5 -9.62 -11.69 -5.88
CA GLY A 5 -10.79 -11.12 -6.57
C GLY A 5 -11.52 -10.04 -5.77
N ASP A 6 -11.27 -9.92 -4.47
CA ASP A 6 -11.82 -8.81 -3.69
C ASP A 6 -11.26 -7.47 -4.20
N PRO A 7 -12.09 -6.43 -4.33
CA PRO A 7 -11.60 -5.09 -4.52
C PRO A 7 -10.66 -4.72 -3.37
N ALA A 8 -9.49 -4.16 -3.70
CA ALA A 8 -8.57 -3.63 -2.70
C ALA A 8 -9.29 -2.56 -1.85
N PRO A 9 -9.29 -2.67 -0.51
CA PRO A 9 -9.86 -1.65 0.36
C PRO A 9 -9.19 -0.30 0.14
N ASP A 10 -9.98 0.77 0.21
CA ASP A 10 -9.40 2.11 0.12
C ASP A 10 -8.55 2.40 1.35
N PHE A 11 -7.48 3.15 1.17
CA PHE A 11 -6.61 3.57 2.26
C PHE A 11 -6.01 4.95 1.99
N THR A 12 -5.67 5.62 3.08
CA THR A 12 -4.78 6.77 3.07
C THR A 12 -3.69 6.54 4.12
N ALA A 13 -2.42 6.58 3.71
CA ALA A 13 -1.28 6.40 4.58
C ALA A 13 -0.31 7.59 4.50
N ALA A 14 0.39 7.86 5.59
CA ALA A 14 1.55 8.76 5.56
C ALA A 14 2.78 7.98 5.06
N SER A 15 3.49 8.55 4.11
CA SER A 15 4.80 8.06 3.66
C SER A 15 5.91 8.60 4.57
N HIS A 16 7.09 7.98 4.50
CA HIS A 16 8.30 8.37 5.25
C HIS A 16 8.74 9.82 5.01
N ASP A 17 8.37 10.40 3.87
CA ASP A 17 8.66 11.77 3.46
C ASP A 17 7.54 12.76 3.81
N GLY A 18 6.54 12.34 4.60
CA GLY A 18 5.41 13.18 5.01
C GLY A 18 4.30 13.33 3.97
N ARG A 19 4.46 12.76 2.76
CA ARG A 19 3.39 12.77 1.74
C ARG A 19 2.26 11.83 2.14
N ARG A 20 1.03 12.16 1.73
CA ARG A 20 -0.14 11.27 1.87
C ARG A 20 -0.27 10.45 0.60
N VAL A 21 -0.30 9.12 0.74
CA VAL A 21 -0.56 8.19 -0.35
C VAL A 21 -1.98 7.68 -0.21
N ARG A 22 -2.80 7.83 -1.26
CA ARG A 22 -4.16 7.30 -1.33
C ARG A 22 -4.24 6.28 -2.45
N LEU A 23 -4.91 5.15 -2.23
CA LEU A 23 -5.10 4.16 -3.29
C LEU A 23 -5.88 4.75 -4.48
N ALA A 24 -6.84 5.63 -4.21
CA ALA A 24 -7.61 6.33 -5.23
C ALA A 24 -6.77 7.15 -6.22
N ASP A 25 -5.62 7.68 -5.81
CA ASP A 25 -4.73 8.47 -6.69
C ASP A 25 -3.98 7.60 -7.70
N LEU A 26 -3.94 6.27 -7.50
CA LEU A 26 -3.22 5.32 -8.34
C LEU A 26 -4.13 4.56 -9.31
N ARG A 27 -5.40 4.96 -9.43
CA ARG A 27 -6.37 4.32 -10.35
C ARG A 27 -5.86 4.36 -11.80
N GLY A 28 -6.13 3.29 -12.54
CA GLY A 28 -5.65 3.10 -13.92
C GLY A 28 -4.22 2.55 -14.03
N LYS A 29 -3.51 2.36 -12.91
CA LYS A 29 -2.19 1.71 -12.88
C LYS A 29 -2.28 0.33 -12.23
N LYS A 30 -1.35 -0.57 -12.59
CA LYS A 30 -1.10 -1.79 -11.81
C LYS A 30 -0.29 -1.41 -10.57
N VAL A 31 -0.75 -1.82 -9.39
CA VAL A 31 -0.15 -1.47 -8.09
C VAL A 31 0.10 -2.76 -7.31
N LEU A 32 1.29 -2.87 -6.71
CA LEU A 32 1.65 -3.93 -5.77
C LEU A 32 1.89 -3.28 -4.40
N LEU A 33 1.14 -3.71 -3.38
CA LEU A 33 1.35 -3.31 -1.99
C LEU A 33 1.99 -4.49 -1.24
N TYR A 34 3.17 -4.25 -0.67
CA TYR A 34 3.97 -5.25 0.02
C TYR A 34 4.31 -4.75 1.42
N PHE A 35 4.23 -5.65 2.40
CA PHE A 35 4.54 -5.38 3.80
C PHE A 35 5.80 -6.16 4.19
N PHE A 36 6.70 -5.52 4.93
CA PHE A 36 7.87 -6.14 5.53
C PHE A 36 7.87 -5.90 7.05
N PRO A 37 8.48 -6.78 7.87
CA PRO A 37 8.34 -6.72 9.31
C PRO A 37 8.97 -5.49 9.96
N LYS A 38 10.16 -5.08 9.49
CA LYS A 38 10.91 -3.96 10.06
C LYS A 38 11.86 -3.35 9.02
N ALA A 39 11.99 -2.03 9.06
CA ALA A 39 12.98 -1.30 8.26
C ALA A 39 14.39 -1.53 8.81
N ASP A 40 15.39 -1.42 7.93
CA ASP A 40 16.82 -1.47 8.29
C ASP A 40 17.27 -2.75 9.02
N THR A 41 16.63 -3.87 8.69
CA THR A 41 17.08 -5.20 9.13
C THR A 41 17.52 -6.03 7.92
N PRO A 42 18.56 -6.89 8.06
CA PRO A 42 19.02 -7.75 6.97
C PRO A 42 17.96 -8.67 6.37
N GLY A 43 16.90 -8.97 7.15
CA GLY A 43 15.93 -10.01 6.84
C GLY A 43 16.21 -11.27 7.64
#